data_AF-A0ABD1FMW4-F1
#
_entry.id   AF-A0ABD1FMW4-F1
#
_cell.length_a   1.000
_cell.length_b   1.000
_cell.length_c   1.000
_cell.angle_alpha   90.00
_cell.angle_beta   90.00
_cell.angle_gamma   90.00
#
_symmetry.space_group_name_H-M   'P 1'
#
loop_
_entity.id
_entity.type
_entity.pdbx_description
1 polymer ?
#
loop_
_entity_poly.entity_id
_entity_poly.type
_entity_poly.pdbx_seq_one_letter_code
_entity_poly.pdbx_strand_id
1 'polypeptide(L)' 'MYPIDDHEGGPPFKVSVSDYEEMLHPVGFKATCISDNELAISRRKGREKLGRWRKSQCEALV' A
#
# COMPACT_ATOMS: atom_id res chain seq x y z
N MET A 1 18.19 3.32 9.75
CA MET A 1 17.04 2.72 9.04
C MET A 1 17.00 1.25 9.40
N TYR A 2 15.86 0.70 9.81
CA TYR A 2 15.73 -0.73 10.10
C TYR A 2 16.05 -1.55 8.83
N PRO A 3 16.79 -2.66 8.95
CA PRO A 3 17.05 -3.53 7.80
C PRO A 3 15.72 -4.08 7.27
N ILE A 4 15.52 -3.93 5.95
CA ILE A 4 14.46 -4.63 5.22
C ILE A 4 15.18 -5.82 4.59
N ASP A 5 15.07 -6.96 5.24
CA ASP A 5 15.54 -8.25 4.74
C ASP A 5 14.35 -9.20 4.60
N ASP A 6 14.61 -10.47 4.26
CA ASP A 6 13.57 -11.47 4.01
C ASP A 6 13.23 -12.32 5.24
N HIS A 7 13.50 -11.81 6.46
CA HIS A 7 13.08 -12.49 7.70
C HIS A 7 11.56 -12.56 7.81
N GLU A 8 11.09 -13.66 8.39
CA GLU A 8 9.68 -13.83 8.74
C GLU A 8 9.37 -13.15 10.09
N GLY A 9 8.25 -12.43 10.14
CA GLY A 9 7.81 -11.70 11.32
C GLY A 9 8.53 -10.36 11.53
N GLY A 10 8.41 -9.81 12.75
CA GLY A 10 9.12 -8.61 13.21
C GLY A 10 8.72 -7.28 12.54
N PRO A 11 9.05 -6.13 13.16
CA PRO A 11 9.05 -4.86 12.45
C PRO A 11 10.36 -4.69 11.63
N PRO A 12 10.27 -4.26 10.36
CA PRO A 12 9.04 -3.98 9.61
C PRO A 12 8.35 -5.26 9.11
N PHE A 13 7.05 -5.40 9.38
CA PHE A 13 6.26 -6.52 8.87
C PHE A 13 6.08 -6.41 7.36
N LYS A 14 6.14 -7.55 6.66
CA LYS A 14 5.85 -7.62 5.23
C LYS A 14 4.40 -7.22 4.97
N VAL A 15 4.19 -6.40 3.96
CA VAL A 15 2.87 -5.96 3.48
C VAL A 15 2.77 -6.11 1.97
N SER A 16 1.54 -6.23 1.48
CA SER A 16 1.16 -6.30 0.07
C SER A 16 0.12 -5.23 -0.26
N VAL A 17 -0.11 -4.95 -1.56
CA VAL A 17 -1.19 -4.04 -1.99
C VAL A 17 -2.54 -4.56 -1.52
N SER A 18 -2.76 -5.87 -1.57
CA SER A 18 -4.02 -6.51 -1.16
C SER A 18 -4.31 -6.32 0.32
N ASP A 19 -3.28 -6.28 1.18
CA ASP A 19 -3.46 -6.01 2.62
C ASP A 19 -4.05 -4.60 2.83
N TYR A 20 -3.62 -3.62 2.03
CA TYR A 20 -4.19 -2.28 2.05
C TYR A 20 -5.61 -2.26 1.47
N GLU A 21 -5.88 -2.98 0.38
CA GLU A 21 -7.21 -3.08 -0.22
C GLU A 21 -8.23 -3.68 0.76
N GLU A 22 -7.87 -4.77 1.43
CA GLU A 22 -8.70 -5.44 2.44
C GLU A 22 -9.11 -4.50 3.57
N MET A 23 -8.20 -3.62 4.00
CA MET A 23 -8.46 -2.68 5.09
C MET A 23 -9.16 -1.39 4.62
N LEU A 24 -8.89 -0.93 3.40
CA LEU A 24 -9.37 0.37 2.90
C LEU A 24 -10.71 0.29 2.16
N HIS A 25 -10.99 -0.81 1.46
CA HIS A 25 -12.27 -0.99 0.75
C HIS A 25 -13.50 -0.91 1.70
N PRO A 26 -13.50 -1.57 2.88
CA PRO A 26 -14.66 -1.54 3.78
C PRO A 26 -14.99 -0.14 4.31
N VAL A 27 -13.98 0.73 4.42
CA VAL A 27 -14.14 2.12 4.87
C VAL A 27 -14.34 3.10 3.71
N GLY A 28 -14.61 2.58 2.51
CA GLY A 28 -15.02 3.36 1.34
C GLY A 28 -13.88 4.07 0.63
N PHE A 29 -12.63 3.61 0.77
CA PHE A 29 -11.53 4.06 -0.08
C PHE A 29 -11.33 3.09 -1.24
N LYS A 30 -10.99 3.62 -2.42
CA LYS A 30 -10.57 2.82 -3.58
C LYS A 30 -9.23 3.32 -4.09
N ALA A 31 -8.38 2.40 -4.55
CA ALA A 31 -7.14 2.75 -5.21
C ALA A 31 -7.44 3.47 -6.53
N THR A 32 -6.85 4.65 -6.72
CA THR A 32 -6.89 5.41 -7.98
C THR A 32 -5.62 5.22 -8.80
N CYS A 33 -4.53 4.82 -8.15
CA CYS A 33 -3.24 4.58 -8.77
C CYS A 33 -2.38 3.75 -7.80
N ILE A 34 -1.76 2.70 -8.33
CA ILE A 34 -0.69 1.94 -7.68
C ILE A 34 0.44 1.90 -8.70
N SER A 35 1.62 2.41 -8.34
CA SER A 35 2.78 2.45 -9.24
C SER A 35 4.05 2.02 -8.51
N ASP A 36 5.02 1.51 -9.26
CA ASP A 36 6.36 1.27 -8.72
C ASP A 36 7.05 2.58 -8.34
N ASN A 37 7.93 2.51 -7.33
CA ASN A 37 8.75 3.65 -6.94
C ASN A 37 10.09 3.60 -7.69
N GLU A 38 10.17 4.29 -8.83
CA GLU A 38 11.39 4.40 -9.63
C GLU A 38 12.55 5.11 -8.91
N LEU A 39 12.24 5.89 -7.87
CA LEU A 39 13.20 6.64 -7.05
C LEU A 39 13.56 5.92 -5.74
N ALA A 40 13.16 4.66 -5.58
CA ALA A 40 13.50 3.88 -4.40
C ALA A 40 15.02 3.74 -4.25
N ILE A 41 15.53 3.95 -3.02
CA ILE A 41 16.93 3.68 -2.70
C ILE A 41 17.24 2.20 -2.92
N SER A 42 18.50 1.86 -3.21
CA SER A 42 18.89 0.52 -3.66
C SER A 42 18.37 -0.63 -2.79
N ARG A 43 18.36 -0.47 -1.45
CA ARG A 43 17.85 -1.50 -0.53
C ARG A 43 16.33 -1.69 -0.57
N ARG A 44 15.57 -0.70 -1.03
CA ARG A 44 14.09 -0.70 -1.10
C ARG A 44 13.55 -0.94 -2.50
N LYS A 45 14.40 -0.91 -3.53
CA LYS A 45 13.98 -1.08 -4.92
C LYS A 45 13.24 -2.40 -5.12
N GLY A 46 12.02 -2.34 -5.64
CA GLY A 46 11.14 -3.50 -5.82
C GLY A 46 10.46 -4.02 -4.55
N ARG A 47 10.68 -3.38 -3.39
CA ARG A 47 10.08 -3.76 -2.08
C ARG A 47 9.00 -2.79 -1.62
N GLU A 48 8.65 -1.80 -2.43
CA GLU A 48 7.61 -0.81 -2.13
C GLU A 48 6.93 -0.27 -3.40
N LYS A 49 5.73 0.29 -3.21
CA LYS A 49 4.93 0.92 -4.25
C LYS A 49 4.32 2.24 -3.74
N LEU A 50 4.02 3.16 -4.65
CA LEU A 50 3.27 4.37 -4.37
C LEU A 50 1.79 4.12 -4.63
N GLY A 51 0.95 4.35 -3.61
CA GLY A 51 -0.51 4.20 -3.71
C GLY A 51 -1.25 5.52 -3.49
N ARG A 52 -2.21 5.85 -4.36
CA ARG A 52 -3.15 6.96 -4.18
C ARG A 52 -4.56 6.41 -3.99
N TRP A 53 -5.17 6.76 -2.87
CA TRP A 53 -6.50 6.28 -2.49
C TRP A 53 -7.47 7.45 -2.42
N ARG A 54 -8.68 7.25 -2.91
CA ARG A 54 -9.75 8.25 -2.83
C ARG A 54 -10.97 7.62 -2.18
N LYS A 55 -11.66 8.39 -1.32
CA LYS A 55 -12.96 8.00 -0.80
C LYS A 55 -13.94 7.89 -1.98
N SER A 56 -14.51 6.72 -2.22
CA SER A 56 -15.66 6.61 -3.12
C SER A 56 -16.72 7.55 -2.57
N GLN A 57 -17.17 8.50 -3.39
CA GLN A 57 -18.33 9.31 -3.03
C GLN A 57 -19.44 8.32 -2.66
N CYS A 58 -20.06 8.48 -1.48
CA CYS A 58 -21.39 7.94 -1.31
C CYS A 58 -22.18 8.48 -2.49
N GLU A 59 -22.65 7.61 -3.38
CA GLU A 59 -23.90 7.90 -4.04
C GLU A 59 -24.86 8.10 -2.88
N ALA A 60 -25.17 9.37 -2.56
CA ALA A 60 -26.32 9.65 -1.74
C ALA A 60 -27.46 8.95 -2.48
N LEU A 61 -28.01 7.91 -1.85
CA LEU A 61 -29.25 7.33 -2.30
C LEU A 61 -30.26 8.48 -2.26
N VAL A 62 -30.52 9.08 -3.43
CA VAL A 62 -31.59 10.06 -3.65
C VAL A 62 -32.90 9.29 -3.70
#